data_AF-A0A0C3A6U9-F1
#
_entry.id   AF-A0A0C3A6U9-F1
#
_cell.length_a   1.000
_cell.length_b   1.000
_cell.length_c   1.000
_cell.angle_alpha   90.00
_cell.angle_beta   90.00
_cell.angle_gamma   90.00
#
_symmetry.space_group_name_H-M   'P 1'
#
loop_
_entity.id
_entity.type
_entity.pdbx_description
1 polymer ?
#
loop_
_entity_poly.entity_id
_entity_poly.type
_entity_poly.pdbx_seq_one_letter_code
_entity_poly.pdbx_strand_id
1 'polypeptide(L)' 'MEFKFCRTPDCTQIYRSTSQDAAMRLRCPSCSEEVCSACGDETHDGSTCDELKRRKVEEGQTDAWVAARSERVKKCLQC' A
#
# COMPACT_ATOMS: atom_id res chain seq x y z
N MET A 1 5.03 -0.17 19.85
CA MET A 1 3.66 -0.55 19.48
C MET A 1 3.07 0.60 18.68
N GLU A 2 2.62 0.35 17.46
CA GLU A 2 2.17 1.40 16.54
C GLU A 2 0.72 1.15 16.11
N PHE A 3 0.09 2.19 15.56
CA PHE A 3 -1.27 2.12 15.03
C PHE A 3 -1.24 2.45 13.53
N LYS A 4 -2.12 1.81 12.76
CA LYS A 4 -2.25 2.04 11.32
C LYS A 4 -3.72 2.26 10.96
N PHE A 5 -3.94 3.14 9.99
CA PHE A 5 -5.26 3.35 9.40
C PHE A 5 -5.57 2.28 8.37
N CYS A 6 -6.86 2.05 8.14
CA CYS A 6 -7.31 1.30 6.98
C CYS A 6 -6.82 1.99 5.69
N ARG A 7 -6.37 1.19 4.71
CA ARG A 7 -5.90 1.70 3.42
C ARG A 7 -7.01 2.20 2.49
N THR A 8 -8.25 1.82 2.77
CA THR A 8 -9.40 2.19 1.93
C THR A 8 -9.65 3.70 2.05
N PRO A 9 -9.75 4.44 0.94
CA PRO A 9 -10.14 5.84 0.96
C PRO A 9 -11.43 6.05 1.76
N ASP A 10 -11.49 7.15 2.52
CA ASP A 10 -12.61 7.54 3.37
C ASP A 10 -12.94 6.58 4.54
N CYS A 11 -12.19 5.49 4.72
CA CYS A 11 -12.35 4.60 5.87
C CYS A 11 -11.47 5.05 7.05
N THR A 12 -12.09 5.43 8.17
CA THR A 12 -11.40 5.96 9.35
C THR A 12 -11.03 4.91 10.40
N GLN A 13 -11.15 3.62 10.09
CA GLN A 13 -10.82 2.54 11.03
C GLN A 13 -9.31 2.47 11.31
N ILE A 14 -8.96 2.14 12.55
CA ILE A 14 -7.57 2.06 13.04
C ILE A 14 -7.33 0.67 13.63
N TYR A 15 -6.18 0.07 13.28
CA TYR A 15 -5.73 -1.22 13.79
C TYR A 15 -4.44 -1.07 14.58
N ARG A 16 -4.24 -1.99 15.54
CA ARG A 16 -2.95 -2.17 16.20
C ARG A 16 -2.03 -2.94 15.27
N SER A 17 -0.82 -2.43 15.04
CA SER A 17 0.15 -3.15 14.24
C SER A 17 0.77 -4.32 15.03
N THR A 18 1.08 -5.40 14.31
CA THR A 18 1.85 -6.53 14.84
C THR A 18 3.29 -6.48 14.34
N SER A 19 4.17 -7.29 14.93
CA SER A 19 5.50 -7.52 14.34
C SER A 19 5.36 -8.24 13.00
N GLN A 20 6.41 -8.18 12.17
CA GLN A 20 6.47 -8.89 10.89
C GLN A 20 6.36 -10.41 11.08
N ASP A 21 6.95 -10.96 12.14
CA ASP A 21 6.89 -12.40 12.46
C ASP A 21 5.48 -12.86 12.88
N ALA A 22 4.64 -11.95 13.35
CA ALA A 22 3.26 -12.20 13.77
C ALA A 22 2.24 -11.55 12.82
N ALA A 23 2.65 -11.26 11.58
CA ALA A 23 1.77 -10.67 10.57
C ALA A 23 0.59 -11.61 10.27
N MET A 24 -0.62 -11.05 10.29
CA MET A 24 -1.86 -11.76 10.01
C MET A 24 -2.77 -10.91 9.12
N ARG A 25 -3.74 -11.56 8.49
CA ARG A 25 -4.78 -10.87 7.72
C ARG A 25 -5.81 -10.30 8.69
N LEU A 26 -6.07 -9.00 8.58
CA LEU A 26 -7.13 -8.30 9.31
C LEU A 26 -8.22 -7.91 8.31
N ARG A 27 -9.47 -8.21 8.66
CA ARG A 27 -10.63 -7.75 7.89
C ARG A 27 -11.21 -6.50 8.55
N CYS A 28 -11.34 -5.43 7.78
CA CYS A 28 -11.93 -4.19 8.25
C CYS A 28 -13.43 -4.37 8.54
N PRO A 29 -13.93 -4.01 9.73
CA PRO A 29 -15.36 -4.14 10.04
C PRO A 29 -16.24 -3.10 9.31
N SER A 30 -15.65 -2.00 8.81
CA SER A 30 -16.41 -0.93 8.13
C SER A 30 -16.46 -1.07 6.61
N CYS A 31 -15.34 -1.39 5.96
CA CYS A 31 -15.27 -1.51 4.50
C CYS A 31 -15.06 -2.95 4.01
N SER A 32 -14.92 -3.92 4.91
CA SER A 32 -14.66 -5.35 4.59
C SER A 32 -13.35 -5.64 3.86
N GLU A 33 -12.51 -4.63 3.64
CA GLU A 33 -11.17 -4.76 3.04
C GLU A 33 -10.24 -5.60 3.92
N GLU A 34 -9.38 -6.38 3.29
CA GLU A 34 -8.36 -7.19 3.98
C GLU A 34 -6.99 -6.51 3.92
N VAL A 35 -6.38 -6.35 5.09
CA VAL A 35 -5.08 -5.70 5.24
C VAL A 35 -4.11 -6.57 6.04
N CYS A 36 -2.83 -6.42 5.78
CA CYS A 36 -1.77 -7.02 6.58
C CYS A 36 -1.61 -6.26 7.91
N SER A 37 -1.68 -6.96 9.05
CA SER A 37 -1.53 -6.35 10.37
C SER A 37 -0.17 -5.71 10.64
N ALA A 38 0.89 -6.13 9.93
CA ALA A 38 2.23 -5.59 10.13
C ALA A 38 2.50 -4.34 9.27
N CYS A 39 2.22 -4.40 7.96
CA CYS A 39 2.52 -3.29 7.05
C CYS A 39 1.33 -2.35 6.82
N GLY A 40 0.08 -2.79 7.01
CA GLY A 40 -1.14 -2.03 6.73
C GLY A 40 -1.54 -1.98 5.26
N ASP A 41 -0.81 -2.68 4.40
CA ASP A 41 -1.08 -2.80 2.97
C ASP A 41 -2.00 -4.01 2.67
N GLU A 42 -2.20 -4.36 1.40
CA GLU A 42 -2.93 -5.57 1.00
C GLU A 42 -2.35 -6.82 1.65
N THR A 43 -3.20 -7.80 1.89
CA THR A 43 -2.74 -9.12 2.33
C THR A 43 -1.86 -9.74 1.26
N HIS A 44 -0.64 -10.10 1.64
CA HIS A 44 0.38 -10.63 0.74
C HIS A 44 0.79 -12.04 1.20
N ASP A 45 0.02 -13.03 0.76
CA ASP A 45 0.30 -14.43 1.10
C ASP A 45 1.58 -14.91 0.41
N GLY A 46 2.53 -15.40 1.20
CA GLY A 46 3.79 -15.96 0.68
C GLY A 46 4.89 -14.94 0.36
N SER A 47 4.68 -13.65 0.63
CA SER A 47 5.73 -12.63 0.55
C SER A 47 5.88 -11.91 1.89
N THR A 48 7.10 -11.47 2.19
CA THR A 48 7.40 -10.60 3.33
C THR A 48 6.89 -9.18 3.05
N CYS A 49 6.66 -8.41 4.12
CA CYS A 49 6.29 -7.00 4.01
C CYS A 49 7.34 -6.20 3.22
N ASP A 50 8.63 -6.54 3.38
CA ASP A 50 9.74 -5.89 2.68
C ASP A 50 9.76 -6.21 1.19
N GLU A 51 9.44 -7.45 0.79
CA GLU A 51 9.31 -7.82 -0.62
C GLU A 51 8.15 -7.07 -1.30
N LEU A 52 6.99 -6.98 -0.63
CA LEU A 52 5.88 -6.18 -1.13
C LEU A 52 6.29 -4.71 -1.31
N LYS A 53 7.00 -4.15 -0.33
CA LYS A 53 7.48 -2.77 -0.37
C LYS A 53 8.47 -2.54 -1.51
N ARG A 54 9.42 -3.45 -1.72
CA ARG A 54 10.38 -3.39 -2.83
C ARG A 54 9.67 -3.47 -4.17
N ARG A 55 8.73 -4.41 -4.34
CA ARG A 55 7.94 -4.54 -5.57
C ARG A 55 7.22 -3.24 -5.93
N LYS A 56 6.56 -2.58 -4.97
CA LYS A 56 5.88 -1.29 -5.22
C LYS A 56 6.82 -0.15 -5.61
N VAL A 57 8.05 -0.16 -5.10
CA VAL A 57 9.07 0.85 -5.45
C VAL A 57 9.69 0.57 -6.81
N GLU A 58 9.99 -0.70 -7.12
CA GLU A 58 10.51 -1.12 -8.43
C GLU A 58 9.46 -0.94 -9.54
N GLU A 59 8.18 -1.12 -9.21
CA GLU A 59 7.05 -0.73 -10.05
C GLU A 59 6.84 0.80 -10.12
N GLY A 60 7.83 1.60 -9.72
CA GLY A 60 7.96 3.04 -9.94
C GLY A 60 8.02 3.42 -11.43
N GLN A 61 7.02 2.97 -12.19
CA GLN A 61 6.79 3.19 -13.60
C GLN A 61 6.08 4.50 -13.84
N THR A 62 5.97 5.39 -12.85
CA THR A 62 5.32 6.70 -13.03
C THR A 62 5.92 7.44 -14.23
N ASP A 63 7.25 7.45 -14.34
CA ASP A 63 7.94 8.08 -15.47
C ASP A 63 7.72 7.35 -16.80
N ALA A 64 7.76 6.02 -16.80
CA ALA A 64 7.49 5.21 -17.99
C ALA A 64 6.02 5.38 -18.45
N TRP A 65 5.08 5.46 -17.52
CA TRP A 65 3.66 5.67 -17.75
C TRP A 65 3.39 7.09 -18.28
N VAL A 66 4.06 8.10 -17.73
CA VAL A 66 4.01 9.49 -18.21
C VAL A 66 4.57 9.57 -19.64
N ALA A 67 5.72 8.94 -19.90
CA ALA A 67 6.33 8.91 -21.24
C ALA A 67 5.42 8.23 -22.28
N ALA A 68 4.79 7.10 -21.91
CA ALA A 68 3.84 6.39 -22.76
C ALA A 68 2.55 7.18 -23.07
N ARG A 69 2.25 8.23 -22.29
CA ARG A 69 1.04 9.06 -22.43
C ARG A 69 1.37 10.55 -22.62
N SER A 70 2.54 10.84 -23.20
CA SER A 70 3.07 12.20 -23.39
C SER A 70 2.15 13.16 -24.16
N GLU A 71 1.20 12.65 -24.95
CA GLU A 71 0.17 13.44 -25.63
C GLU A 71 -0.90 14.01 -24.67
N ARG A 72 -1.17 13.33 -23.55
CA ARG A 72 -2.22 13.69 -22.58
C ARG A 72 -1.68 14.10 -21.21
N VAL A 73 -0.43 13.75 -20.91
CA VAL A 73 0.21 13.97 -19.62
C VAL A 73 1.48 14.78 -19.84
N LYS A 74 1.54 15.97 -19.23
CA LYS A 74 2.71 16.85 -19.27
C LYS A 74 3.37 16.89 -17.90
N LYS A 75 4.70 16.93 -17.87
CA LYS A 75 5.45 17.22 -16.65
C LYS A 75 5.47 18.74 -16.40
N CYS A 76 5.31 19.14 -15.15
CA CYS A 76 5.50 20.53 -14.75
C CYS A 76 7.01 20.85 -14.90
N LEU A 77 7.32 22.02 -15.47
CA LEU A 77 8.72 22.46 -15.68
C LEU A 77 9.30 23.13 -14.43
N GLN A 78 8.49 23.37 -13.40
CA GLN A 78 8.85 24.05 -12.15
C GLN A 78 8.87 23.12 -10.92
N CYS A 79 8.25 21.93 -10.98
CA CYS A 79 8.40 20.86 -9.99
C CYS A 79 8.16 19.47 -10.59
#